data_AF-A0A962NE93-F1
#
_entry.id   AF-A0A962NE93-F1
#
_cell.length_a   1.000
_cell.length_b   1.000
_cell.length_c   1.000
_cell.angle_alpha   90.00
_cell.angle_beta   90.00
_cell.angle_gamma   90.00
#
_symmetry.space_group_name_H-M   'P 1'
#
loop_
_entity.id
_entity.type
_entity.pdbx_description
1 polymer ?
#
loop_
_entity_poly.entity_id
_entity_poly.type
_entity_poly.pdbx_seq_one_letter_code
_entity_poly.pdbx_strand_id
1 'polypeptide(L)'
;MPKSSEIIFSQSALLVTTLLCTPVLLPAAEPDTRAVMIHYTDLAHAGFEDSLITARRLQEKVDAFITTPTPETQQAAKTAWLTARQAYGQTEAFRFGNPNVDAWEGQVNAWPLDEGLIDYVDQDSYEHEDGNTFASANVIAGTEAITPALLRSLQE
;
A
#
# COMPACT_ATOMS: atom_id res chain seq x y z
N MET A 1 28.15 72.64 -52.47
CA MET A 1 26.69 72.61 -52.72
C MET A 1 26.46 72.06 -54.12
N PRO A 2 25.50 71.18 -54.41
CA PRO A 2 24.70 70.25 -53.59
C PRO A 2 25.20 68.79 -53.85
N LYS A 3 24.62 67.65 -53.45
CA LYS A 3 23.30 67.26 -52.92
C LYS A 3 23.47 65.88 -52.26
N SER A 4 22.97 65.75 -51.04
CA SER A 4 22.82 64.50 -50.30
C SER A 4 21.99 63.48 -51.11
N SER A 5 22.39 62.21 -51.11
CA SER A 5 21.62 61.11 -51.69
C SER A 5 21.45 60.02 -50.64
N GLU A 6 20.25 59.45 -50.63
CA GLU A 6 19.57 58.82 -49.51
C GLU A 6 20.09 57.41 -49.19
N ILE A 7 20.04 57.05 -47.91
CA ILE A 7 20.33 55.69 -47.42
C ILE A 7 19.12 54.81 -47.73
N ILE A 8 19.29 53.84 -48.63
CA ILE A 8 18.30 52.80 -48.93
C ILE A 8 18.40 51.73 -47.85
N PHE A 9 17.39 51.62 -46.99
CA PHE A 9 17.21 50.48 -46.08
C PHE A 9 16.78 49.25 -46.89
N SER A 10 17.65 48.24 -46.96
CA SER A 10 17.33 46.92 -47.52
C SER A 10 16.51 46.12 -46.50
N GLN A 11 15.21 45.94 -46.76
CA GLN A 11 14.38 45.00 -46.01
C GLN A 11 14.78 43.57 -46.38
N SER A 12 15.49 42.87 -45.51
CA SER A 12 15.71 41.43 -45.62
C SER A 12 14.50 40.71 -45.03
N ALA A 13 13.67 40.11 -45.89
CA ALA A 13 12.56 39.27 -45.49
C ALA A 13 13.09 37.97 -44.87
N LEU A 14 12.80 37.74 -43.58
CA LEU A 14 13.13 36.52 -42.86
C LEU A 14 12.09 35.44 -43.22
N LEU A 15 12.47 34.45 -44.04
CA LEU A 15 11.66 33.25 -44.25
C LEU A 15 11.77 32.38 -42.99
N VAL A 16 10.70 32.32 -42.19
CA VAL A 16 10.55 31.34 -41.12
C VAL A 16 9.96 30.07 -41.73
N THR A 17 10.79 29.05 -41.96
CA THR A 17 10.32 27.71 -42.33
C THR A 17 9.87 26.99 -41.05
N THR A 18 8.55 26.94 -40.81
CA THR A 18 7.97 26.09 -39.78
C THR A 18 8.07 24.62 -40.20
N LEU A 19 8.98 23.89 -39.58
CA LEU A 19 9.09 22.45 -39.72
C LEU A 19 7.87 21.80 -39.04
N LEU A 20 6.85 21.44 -39.81
CA LEU A 20 5.73 20.61 -39.36
C LEU A 20 6.25 19.19 -39.09
N CYS A 21 6.69 18.94 -37.86
CA CYS A 21 6.98 17.59 -37.38
C CYS A 21 5.65 16.87 -37.17
N THR A 22 5.18 16.14 -38.18
CA THR A 22 4.07 15.20 -38.02
C THR A 22 4.62 13.97 -37.29
N PRO A 23 4.10 13.60 -36.10
CA PRO A 23 4.54 12.38 -35.45
C PRO A 23 4.10 11.20 -36.32
N VAL A 24 5.07 10.48 -36.89
CA VAL A 24 4.81 9.16 -37.45
C VAL A 24 4.44 8.26 -36.29
N LEU A 25 3.15 7.91 -36.19
CA LEU A 25 2.68 6.91 -35.25
C LEU A 25 3.17 5.54 -35.74
N LEU A 26 4.36 5.15 -35.31
CA LEU A 26 4.84 3.78 -35.50
C LEU A 26 3.97 2.85 -34.64
N PRO A 27 3.55 1.68 -35.14
CA PRO A 27 2.90 0.69 -34.30
C PRO A 27 3.87 0.32 -33.17
N ALA A 28 3.39 0.38 -31.93
CA ALA A 28 4.15 -0.10 -30.78
C ALA A 28 4.50 -1.58 -31.00
N ALA A 29 5.77 -1.93 -30.85
CA ALA A 29 6.17 -3.34 -30.85
C ALA A 29 5.39 -4.07 -29.74
N GLU A 30 4.86 -5.26 -30.06
CA GLU A 30 4.17 -6.04 -29.04
C GLU A 30 5.12 -6.36 -27.88
N PRO A 31 4.66 -6.21 -26.63
CA PRO A 31 5.51 -6.49 -25.48
C PRO A 31 5.87 -7.98 -25.46
N ASP A 32 7.16 -8.28 -25.29
CA ASP A 32 7.61 -9.65 -25.05
C ASP A 32 6.96 -10.18 -23.77
N THR A 33 6.15 -11.22 -23.91
CA THR A 33 5.43 -11.85 -22.81
C THR A 33 6.36 -12.24 -21.67
N ARG A 34 7.59 -12.71 -21.98
CA ARG A 34 8.56 -13.06 -20.94
C ARG A 34 9.02 -11.82 -20.17
N ALA A 35 9.35 -10.74 -20.87
CA ALA A 35 9.74 -9.47 -20.24
C ALA A 35 8.63 -8.92 -19.34
N VAL A 36 7.36 -9.01 -19.75
CA VAL A 36 6.21 -8.60 -18.92
C VAL A 36 6.11 -9.43 -17.64
N MET A 37 6.25 -10.76 -17.74
CA MET A 37 6.19 -11.64 -16.57
C MET A 37 7.33 -11.41 -15.57
N ILE A 38 8.55 -11.16 -16.07
CA ILE A 38 9.69 -10.81 -15.23
C ILE A 38 9.39 -9.50 -14.49
N HIS A 39 9.00 -8.46 -15.23
CA HIS A 39 8.70 -7.17 -14.61
C HIS A 39 7.57 -7.23 -13.58
N TYR A 40 6.51 -8.00 -13.86
CA TYR A 40 5.43 -8.26 -12.91
C TYR A 40 5.96 -8.91 -11.62
N THR A 41 6.83 -9.91 -11.74
CA THR A 41 7.41 -10.62 -10.60
C THR A 41 8.32 -9.69 -9.78
N ASP A 42 9.12 -8.85 -10.45
CA ASP A 42 9.98 -7.86 -9.79
C ASP A 42 9.16 -6.82 -9.01
N LEU A 43 8.05 -6.33 -9.60
CA LEU A 43 7.14 -5.40 -8.93
C LEU A 43 6.45 -6.04 -7.72
N ALA A 44 5.96 -7.26 -7.86
CA ALA A 44 5.33 -7.98 -6.77
C ALA A 44 6.32 -8.19 -5.61
N HIS A 45 7.54 -8.63 -5.94
CA HIS A 45 8.60 -8.83 -4.94
C HIS A 45 8.95 -7.53 -4.21
N ALA A 46 9.16 -6.43 -4.95
CA ALA A 46 9.44 -5.13 -4.34
C ALA A 46 8.28 -4.64 -3.45
N GLY A 47 7.03 -4.83 -3.87
CA GLY A 47 5.86 -4.48 -3.07
C GLY A 47 5.77 -5.26 -1.76
N PHE A 48 5.98 -6.58 -1.80
CA PHE A 48 5.99 -7.40 -0.59
C PHE A 48 7.20 -7.11 0.32
N GLU A 49 8.36 -6.77 -0.25
CA GLU A 49 9.55 -6.35 0.52
C GLU A 49 9.28 -5.04 1.28
N ASP A 50 8.69 -4.04 0.61
CA ASP A 50 8.28 -2.78 1.25
C ASP A 50 7.25 -3.00 2.36
N SER A 51 6.27 -3.88 2.12
CA SER A 51 5.28 -4.28 3.12
C SER A 51 5.95 -4.93 4.34
N LEU A 52 6.93 -5.79 4.15
CA LEU A 52 7.66 -6.43 5.26
C LEU A 52 8.50 -5.43 6.05
N ILE A 53 9.20 -4.53 5.36
CA ILE A 53 10.03 -3.50 6.00
C ILE A 53 9.16 -2.60 6.88
N THR A 54 8.02 -2.16 6.37
CA THR A 54 7.11 -1.28 7.11
C THR A 54 6.38 -2.00 8.25
N ALA A 55 6.03 -3.28 8.09
CA ALA A 55 5.48 -4.11 9.16
C ALA A 55 6.47 -4.29 10.33
N ARG A 56 7.77 -4.51 10.05
CA ARG A 56 8.81 -4.58 11.09
C ARG A 56 8.95 -3.25 11.85
N ARG A 57 8.91 -2.12 11.13
CA ARG A 57 8.91 -0.79 11.75
C ARG A 57 7.67 -0.57 12.62
N LEU A 58 6.50 -1.04 12.19
CA LEU A 58 5.29 -1.01 13.00
C LEU A 58 5.48 -1.79 14.29
N GLN A 59 6.01 -3.02 14.23
CA GLN A 59 6.29 -3.83 15.41
C GLN A 59 7.18 -3.08 16.41
N GLU A 60 8.28 -2.48 15.94
CA GLU A 60 9.18 -1.69 16.80
C GLU A 60 8.45 -0.53 17.51
N LYS A 61 7.50 0.15 16.83
CA LYS A 61 6.73 1.25 17.44
C LYS A 61 5.66 0.76 18.40
N VAL A 62 5.04 -0.38 18.13
CA VAL A 62 4.10 -1.05 19.05
C VAL A 62 4.85 -1.48 20.31
N ASP A 63 6.01 -2.11 20.19
CA ASP A 63 6.83 -2.54 21.33
C ASP A 63 7.26 -1.34 22.20
N ALA A 64 7.62 -0.22 21.56
CA ALA A 64 7.91 1.03 22.26
C ALA A 64 6.69 1.59 23.00
N PHE A 65 5.51 1.56 22.40
CA PHE A 65 4.27 1.99 23.05
C PHE A 65 3.90 1.09 24.24
N ILE A 66 4.01 -0.23 24.10
CA ILE A 66 3.77 -1.19 25.20
C ILE A 66 4.74 -0.93 26.35
N THR A 67 6.02 -0.71 26.06
CA THR A 67 7.06 -0.47 27.08
C THR A 67 6.91 0.88 27.77
N THR A 68 6.45 1.91 27.05
CA THR A 68 6.35 3.28 27.55
C THR A 68 5.07 3.92 27.03
N PRO A 69 3.92 3.69 27.68
CA PRO A 69 2.62 4.10 27.17
C PRO A 69 2.35 5.59 27.39
N THR A 70 2.77 6.43 26.44
CA THR A 70 2.54 7.88 26.45
C THR A 70 1.80 8.33 25.19
N PRO A 71 1.23 9.54 25.16
CA PRO A 71 0.61 10.07 23.94
C PRO A 71 1.57 10.05 22.74
N GLU A 72 2.85 10.33 22.95
CA GLU A 72 3.87 10.39 21.91
C GLU A 72 4.16 9.00 21.31
N THR A 73 4.32 7.97 22.15
CA THR A 73 4.59 6.61 21.68
C THR A 73 3.33 5.99 21.04
N GLN A 74 2.14 6.30 21.55
CA GLN A 74 0.88 5.91 20.90
C GLN A 74 0.76 6.55 19.51
N GLN A 75 1.06 7.85 19.39
CA GLN A 75 1.01 8.55 18.11
C GLN A 75 2.04 7.98 17.13
N ALA A 76 3.23 7.62 17.60
CA ALA A 76 4.25 6.98 16.78
C ALA A 76 3.79 5.61 16.23
N ALA A 77 3.13 4.79 17.06
CA ALA A 77 2.56 3.51 16.63
C ALA A 77 1.44 3.71 15.59
N LYS A 78 0.52 4.66 15.81
CA LYS A 78 -0.54 5.02 14.84
C LYS A 78 0.03 5.46 13.49
N THR A 79 1.05 6.32 13.50
CA THR A 79 1.70 6.76 12.27
C THR A 79 2.39 5.61 11.54
N ALA A 80 3.09 4.72 12.28
CA ALA A 80 3.71 3.55 11.67
C ALA A 80 2.68 2.58 11.07
N TRP A 81 1.50 2.44 11.71
CA TRP A 81 0.42 1.61 11.18
C TRP A 81 -0.10 2.14 9.85
N LEU A 82 -0.31 3.46 9.71
CA LEU A 82 -0.72 4.06 8.45
C LEU A 82 0.30 3.81 7.33
N THR A 83 1.59 3.94 7.64
CA THR A 83 2.67 3.64 6.67
C THR A 83 2.67 2.17 6.26
N ALA A 84 2.55 1.25 7.23
CA ALA A 84 2.51 -0.18 6.95
C ALA A 84 1.27 -0.58 6.13
N ARG A 85 0.10 -0.03 6.47
CA ARG A 85 -1.15 -0.28 5.73
C ARG A 85 -1.07 0.21 4.28
N GLN A 86 -0.46 1.37 4.05
CA GLN A 86 -0.28 1.90 2.70
C GLN A 86 0.63 0.99 1.85
N ALA A 87 1.75 0.52 2.41
CA ALA A 87 2.66 -0.39 1.72
C ALA A 87 2.00 -1.74 1.42
N TYR A 88 1.34 -2.35 2.41
CA TYR A 88 0.61 -3.60 2.22
C TYR A 88 -0.51 -3.47 1.18
N GLY A 89 -1.26 -2.36 1.17
CA GLY A 89 -2.35 -2.15 0.21
C GLY A 89 -1.91 -2.18 -1.26
N GLN A 90 -0.66 -1.82 -1.56
CA GLN A 90 -0.12 -1.95 -2.93
C GLN A 90 0.08 -3.43 -3.33
N THR A 91 0.24 -4.33 -2.36
CA THR A 91 0.45 -5.75 -2.63
C THR A 91 -0.83 -6.50 -2.99
N GLU A 92 -1.99 -5.94 -2.69
CA GLU A 92 -3.30 -6.58 -2.91
C GLU A 92 -3.55 -6.89 -4.40
N ALA A 93 -2.95 -6.12 -5.32
CA ALA A 93 -2.98 -6.38 -6.76
C ALA A 93 -2.26 -7.68 -7.19
N PHE A 94 -1.36 -8.20 -6.34
CA PHE A 94 -0.55 -9.40 -6.61
C PHE A 94 -1.00 -10.64 -5.84
N ARG A 95 -2.13 -10.55 -5.13
CA ARG A 95 -2.66 -11.67 -4.34
C ARG A 95 -3.20 -12.81 -5.21
N PHE A 96 -3.97 -12.48 -6.23
CA PHE A 96 -4.80 -13.47 -6.93
C PHE A 96 -3.95 -14.49 -7.68
N GLY A 97 -4.25 -15.78 -7.46
CA GLY A 97 -3.52 -16.89 -8.09
C GLY A 97 -2.18 -17.19 -7.45
N ASN A 98 -1.88 -16.62 -6.28
CA ASN A 98 -0.68 -16.91 -5.51
C ASN A 98 -1.01 -17.72 -4.25
N PRO A 99 -0.94 -19.07 -4.31
CA PRO A 99 -1.32 -19.93 -3.18
C PRO A 99 -0.46 -19.69 -1.95
N ASN A 100 0.77 -19.17 -2.11
CA ASN A 100 1.61 -18.82 -0.97
C ASN A 100 1.04 -17.61 -0.23
N VAL A 101 0.49 -16.61 -0.93
CA VAL A 101 -0.16 -15.44 -0.32
C VAL A 101 -1.47 -15.85 0.33
N ASP A 102 -2.28 -16.63 -0.36
CA ASP A 102 -3.58 -17.07 0.16
C ASP A 102 -3.46 -17.87 1.47
N ALA A 103 -2.35 -18.60 1.66
CA ALA A 103 -2.11 -19.38 2.88
C ALA A 103 -1.91 -18.52 4.14
N TRP A 104 -1.44 -17.28 4.02
CA TRP A 104 -1.17 -16.41 5.18
C TRP A 104 -2.02 -15.14 5.24
N GLU A 105 -2.66 -14.73 4.14
CA GLU A 105 -3.32 -13.41 4.04
C GLU A 105 -4.40 -13.18 5.10
N GLY A 106 -5.21 -14.21 5.39
CA GLY A 106 -6.26 -14.11 6.40
C GLY A 106 -5.73 -13.79 7.80
N GLN A 107 -4.45 -14.08 8.08
CA GLN A 107 -3.82 -13.75 9.37
C GLN A 107 -3.33 -12.30 9.44
N VAL A 108 -3.30 -11.58 8.31
CA VAL A 108 -2.72 -10.22 8.21
C VAL A 108 -3.82 -9.17 8.06
N ASN A 109 -4.87 -9.45 7.30
CA ASN A 109 -5.87 -8.45 6.89
C ASN A 109 -7.30 -9.03 6.93
N ALA A 110 -7.61 -9.85 7.94
CA ALA A 110 -8.96 -10.34 8.18
C ALA A 110 -9.96 -9.19 8.36
N TRP A 111 -11.10 -9.32 7.68
CA TRP A 111 -12.28 -8.49 7.84
C TRP A 111 -13.51 -9.29 7.39
N PRO A 112 -14.65 -9.27 8.12
CA PRO A 112 -14.91 -8.53 9.36
C PRO A 112 -14.09 -9.05 10.54
N LEU A 113 -14.05 -8.26 11.62
CA LEU A 113 -13.49 -8.68 12.90
C LEU A 113 -14.62 -9.15 13.82
N ASP A 114 -14.27 -10.06 14.72
CA ASP A 114 -15.10 -10.41 15.87
C ASP A 114 -14.63 -9.56 17.06
N GLU A 115 -15.33 -8.46 17.32
CA GLU A 115 -14.99 -7.54 18.39
C GLU A 115 -15.12 -8.19 19.77
N GLY A 116 -16.10 -9.09 19.96
CA GLY A 116 -16.36 -9.76 21.23
C GLY A 116 -15.32 -10.84 21.58
N LEU A 117 -14.59 -11.35 20.56
CA LEU A 117 -13.36 -12.11 20.77
C LEU A 117 -12.26 -11.23 21.41
N ILE A 118 -12.11 -9.97 20.99
CA ILE A 118 -11.01 -9.09 21.43
C ILE A 118 -11.27 -8.49 22.81
N ASP A 119 -12.37 -7.75 22.95
CA ASP A 119 -12.73 -7.00 24.16
C ASP A 119 -14.25 -7.06 24.41
N TYR A 120 -14.71 -6.43 25.50
CA TYR A 120 -16.14 -6.42 25.81
C TYR A 120 -16.96 -5.68 24.74
N VAL A 121 -18.15 -6.22 24.46
CA VAL A 121 -19.17 -5.65 23.57
C VAL A 121 -20.49 -5.49 24.32
N ASP A 122 -21.36 -4.62 23.82
CA ASP A 122 -22.72 -4.50 24.33
C ASP A 122 -23.54 -5.74 23.97
N GLN A 123 -23.80 -6.59 24.96
CA GLN A 123 -24.44 -7.90 24.78
C GLN A 123 -25.87 -7.80 24.23
N ASP A 124 -26.55 -6.67 24.44
CA ASP A 124 -27.93 -6.48 23.99
C ASP A 124 -28.01 -6.09 22.50
N SER A 125 -26.90 -5.63 21.91
CA SER A 125 -26.86 -5.09 20.55
C SER A 125 -25.80 -5.70 19.63
N TYR A 126 -24.84 -6.44 20.18
CA TYR A 126 -23.80 -7.12 19.40
C TYR A 126 -24.34 -8.37 18.72
N GLU A 127 -24.24 -8.40 17.38
CA GLU A 127 -24.54 -9.57 16.56
C GLU A 127 -23.22 -10.15 16.03
N HIS A 128 -23.05 -11.46 16.16
CA HIS A 128 -21.92 -12.19 15.60
C HIS A 128 -22.42 -13.31 14.67
N GLU A 129 -21.52 -13.90 13.89
CA GLU A 129 -21.88 -14.98 12.98
C GLU A 129 -22.44 -16.20 13.73
N ASP A 130 -23.49 -16.81 13.18
CA ASP A 130 -24.11 -18.01 13.72
C ASP A 130 -23.10 -19.17 13.74
N GLY A 131 -22.84 -19.71 14.93
CA GLY A 131 -21.91 -20.83 15.13
C GLY A 131 -20.51 -20.43 15.58
N ASN A 132 -20.19 -19.13 15.60
CA ASN A 132 -18.95 -18.63 16.18
C ASN A 132 -19.00 -18.80 17.72
N THR A 133 -18.20 -19.73 18.24
CA THR A 133 -18.13 -20.01 19.68
C THR A 133 -17.25 -19.05 20.46
N PHE A 134 -16.45 -18.24 19.77
CA PHE A 134 -15.46 -17.34 20.36
C PHE A 134 -15.91 -15.86 20.41
N ALA A 135 -17.08 -15.54 19.87
CA ALA A 135 -17.62 -14.18 19.80
C ALA A 135 -17.92 -13.50 21.14
N SER A 136 -17.76 -14.20 22.26
CA SER A 136 -17.85 -13.63 23.60
C SER A 136 -16.63 -13.95 24.47
N ALA A 137 -15.53 -14.39 23.86
CA ALA A 137 -14.35 -14.89 24.58
C ALA A 137 -13.60 -13.80 25.34
N ASN A 138 -13.60 -12.55 24.85
CA ASN A 138 -12.90 -11.39 25.43
C ASN A 138 -11.49 -11.75 25.92
N VAL A 139 -10.55 -11.94 24.99
CA VAL A 139 -9.18 -12.37 25.30
C VAL A 139 -8.42 -11.37 26.19
N ILE A 140 -8.81 -10.09 26.20
CA ILE A 140 -8.22 -9.06 27.07
C ILE A 140 -8.59 -9.29 28.54
N ALA A 141 -9.84 -9.66 28.82
CA ALA A 141 -10.31 -9.96 30.18
C ALA A 141 -10.06 -11.42 30.61
N GLY A 142 -9.53 -12.26 29.71
CA GLY A 142 -9.22 -13.67 29.96
C GLY A 142 -8.12 -13.89 31.01
N THR A 143 -8.03 -15.12 31.53
CA THR A 143 -6.99 -15.53 32.51
C THR A 143 -5.76 -16.16 31.86
N GLU A 144 -5.84 -16.47 30.56
CA GLU A 144 -4.74 -17.06 29.80
C GLU A 144 -3.76 -16.00 29.32
N ALA A 145 -2.48 -16.37 29.20
CA ALA A 145 -1.50 -15.49 28.60
C ALA A 145 -1.77 -15.34 27.10
N ILE A 146 -1.87 -14.10 26.62
CA ILE A 146 -2.02 -13.80 25.19
C ILE A 146 -0.73 -14.21 24.46
N THR A 147 -0.78 -15.37 23.82
CA THR A 147 0.33 -15.94 23.05
C THR A 147 -0.09 -16.15 21.60
N PRO A 148 0.86 -16.20 20.65
CA PRO A 148 0.55 -16.59 19.28
C PRO A 148 -0.13 -17.97 19.15
N ALA A 149 0.13 -18.87 20.10
CA ALA A 149 -0.53 -20.18 20.13
C ALA A 149 -2.02 -20.07 20.52
N LEU A 150 -2.32 -19.28 21.56
CA LEU A 150 -3.69 -18.98 21.96
C LEU A 150 -4.46 -18.32 20.82
N LEU A 151 -3.91 -17.26 20.23
CA LEU A 151 -4.58 -16.54 19.15
C LEU A 151 -4.85 -17.44 17.94
N ARG A 152 -3.95 -18.38 17.61
CA ARG A 152 -4.19 -19.38 16.55
C ARG A 152 -5.24 -20.42 16.91
N SER A 153 -5.43 -20.75 18.19
CA SER A 153 -6.51 -21.66 18.61
C SER A 153 -7.89 -21.02 18.60
N LEU A 154 -7.96 -19.69 18.49
CA LEU A 154 -9.20 -18.91 18.43
C LEU A 154 -9.55 -18.48 17.01
N GLN A 155 -8.85 -19.03 16.01
CA GLN A 155 -9.21 -18.88 14.61
C GLN A 155 -10.22 -19.97 14.25
N GLU A 156 -11.26 -19.58 13.52
CA GLU A 156 -12.27 -20.48 12.95
C GLU A 156 -11.72 -21.31 11.78
#